data_AF-A0A1C4QB84-F1
#
_entry.id   AF-A0A1C4QB84-F1
#
_cell.length_a   1.000
_cell.length_b   1.000
_cell.length_c   1.000
_cell.angle_alpha   90.00
_cell.angle_beta   90.00
_cell.angle_gamma   90.00
#
_symmetry.space_group_name_H-M   'P 1'
#
loop_
_entity.id
_entity.type
_entity.pdbx_description
1 polymer ?
#
loop_
_entity_poly.entity_id
_entity_poly.type
_entity_poly.pdbx_seq_one_letter_code
_entity_poly.pdbx_strand_id
1 'polypeptide(L)'
;MAVRHADDHIHLVATLARQDGRHPRICGDIPRMHTAARAFETAWDLTPMSLLDRTARRAPVTGEREKAARRGLTESARESLQRTVREAAARAATATDFLTRLRDAGLRVREHHDENGALDGYAVALPGDRADHGSRPVWFSGRTLAYDLSLPRIRERFHPTVAPADLARAHTRIREAATLLTRAGRAEGAGDVAALGDLLVVAAATAPTVVRNQIRAAAAAFEQASRTPGTRTLHGTARAHFKASARALEHAPRTARGGGAPAVLTLLIALVEAVEAATAWHRAQHHDAQNRAAAQAAALLREAAALTGTPPPTRNSRPSRAVPRTVRVTPAAGRGPVVAPPVTAVPPRPHPNPGPHPQ
;
A
#
# COMPACT_ATOMS: atom_id res chain seq x y z
N MET A 1 -12.43 41.14 8.93
CA MET A 1 -11.18 41.29 9.68
C MET A 1 -10.12 40.41 9.04
N ALA A 2 -8.88 40.88 8.91
CA ALA A 2 -7.74 40.07 8.46
C ALA A 2 -6.72 39.98 9.60
N VAL A 3 -6.18 38.79 9.87
CA VAL A 3 -5.19 38.55 10.94
C VAL A 3 -4.05 37.74 10.35
N ARG A 4 -2.81 38.26 10.42
CA ARG A 4 -1.61 37.51 10.07
C ARG A 4 -1.27 36.55 11.20
N HIS A 5 -1.18 35.25 10.92
CA HIS A 5 -0.96 34.22 11.93
C HIS A 5 0.44 33.61 11.86
N ALA A 6 1.03 33.53 10.67
CA ALA A 6 2.44 33.24 10.44
C ALA A 6 2.96 34.06 9.25
N ASP A 7 4.22 33.85 8.86
CA ASP A 7 4.83 34.60 7.75
C ASP A 7 4.25 34.26 6.37
N ASP A 8 3.67 33.06 6.24
CA ASP A 8 3.14 32.50 5.00
C ASP A 8 1.61 32.61 4.84
N HIS A 9 0.85 33.02 5.88
CA HIS A 9 -0.61 33.10 5.77
C HIS A 9 -1.30 34.13 6.68
N ILE A 10 -2.45 34.60 6.18
CA ILE A 10 -3.43 35.43 6.90
C ILE A 10 -4.77 34.70 7.00
N HIS A 11 -5.46 34.82 8.13
CA HIS A 11 -6.85 34.41 8.28
C HIS A 11 -7.78 35.59 7.96
N LEU A 12 -8.81 35.32 7.16
CA LEU A 12 -9.89 36.26 6.88
C LEU A 12 -11.15 35.83 7.63
N VAL A 13 -11.63 36.68 8.52
CA VAL A 13 -12.95 36.54 9.17
C VAL A 13 -13.93 37.47 8.44
N ALA A 14 -14.95 36.88 7.84
CA ALA A 14 -15.98 37.58 7.07
C ALA A 14 -17.38 37.07 7.45
N THR A 15 -18.34 37.98 7.55
CA THR A 15 -19.75 37.64 7.81
C THR A 15 -20.40 37.16 6.52
N LEU A 16 -20.89 35.91 6.53
CA LEU A 16 -21.57 35.30 5.38
C LEU A 16 -23.05 35.74 5.27
N ALA A 17 -23.27 37.01 4.97
CA ALA A 17 -24.59 37.60 4.77
C ALA A 17 -24.73 38.24 3.38
N ARG A 18 -25.94 38.21 2.80
CA ARG A 18 -26.32 38.98 1.60
C ARG A 18 -27.32 40.07 2.00
N GLN A 19 -27.33 41.19 1.28
CA GLN A 19 -28.29 42.28 1.47
C GLN A 19 -29.75 41.85 1.23
N ASP A 20 -29.99 40.81 0.42
CA ASP A 20 -31.33 40.23 0.16
C ASP A 20 -31.74 39.14 1.17
N GLY A 21 -31.05 39.03 2.31
CA GLY A 21 -31.35 38.08 3.39
C GLY A 21 -31.05 36.60 3.06
N ARG A 22 -30.62 36.29 1.84
CA ARG A 22 -30.31 34.91 1.43
C ARG A 22 -28.90 34.50 1.89
N HIS A 23 -28.68 33.19 2.05
CA HIS A 23 -27.32 32.68 2.26
C HIS A 23 -26.41 32.94 1.05
N PRO A 24 -25.14 33.35 1.24
CA PRO A 24 -24.18 33.49 0.16
C PRO A 24 -23.89 32.14 -0.53
N ARG A 25 -23.72 32.19 -1.85
CA ARG A 25 -23.48 30.99 -2.68
C ARG A 25 -22.01 30.54 -2.61
N ILE A 26 -21.62 30.03 -1.45
CA ILE A 26 -20.27 29.51 -1.17
C ILE A 26 -19.96 28.19 -1.90
N CYS A 27 -20.97 27.45 -2.38
CA CYS A 27 -20.73 26.22 -3.13
C CYS A 27 -19.97 26.51 -4.44
N GLY A 28 -18.83 25.85 -4.63
CA GLY A 28 -17.94 26.06 -5.78
C GLY A 28 -17.02 27.28 -5.65
N ASP A 29 -16.81 27.78 -4.44
CA ASP A 29 -15.81 28.81 -4.11
C ASP A 29 -14.38 28.39 -4.46
N ILE A 30 -13.92 27.18 -4.10
CA ILE A 30 -12.53 26.73 -4.33
C ILE A 30 -12.13 26.83 -5.82
N PRO A 31 -12.90 26.32 -6.81
CA PRO A 31 -12.59 26.56 -8.22
C PRO A 31 -12.53 28.04 -8.61
N ARG A 32 -13.47 28.88 -8.10
CA ARG A 32 -13.50 30.31 -8.39
C ARG A 32 -12.30 31.04 -7.79
N MET A 33 -11.90 30.68 -6.57
CA MET A 33 -10.70 31.16 -5.89
C MET A 33 -9.44 30.81 -6.70
N HIS A 34 -9.32 29.57 -7.20
CA HIS A 34 -8.22 29.20 -8.10
C HIS A 34 -8.24 29.99 -9.42
N THR A 35 -9.40 30.22 -10.03
CA THR A 35 -9.50 31.08 -11.23
C THR A 35 -9.06 32.51 -10.95
N ALA A 36 -9.49 33.11 -9.82
CA ALA A 36 -9.07 34.44 -9.42
C ALA A 36 -7.56 34.51 -9.10
N ALA A 37 -7.04 33.51 -8.37
CA ALA A 37 -5.62 33.39 -8.09
C ALA A 37 -4.80 33.31 -9.38
N ARG A 38 -5.21 32.55 -10.39
CA ARG A 38 -4.52 32.51 -11.69
C ARG A 38 -4.52 33.85 -12.43
N ALA A 39 -5.62 34.61 -12.37
CA ALA A 39 -5.65 35.95 -12.95
C ALA A 39 -4.63 36.88 -12.26
N PHE A 40 -4.51 36.79 -10.94
CA PHE A 40 -3.51 37.52 -10.15
C PHE A 40 -2.07 37.03 -10.38
N GLU A 41 -1.85 35.73 -10.50
CA GLU A 41 -0.55 35.13 -10.85
C GLU A 41 -0.04 35.68 -12.19
N THR A 42 -0.90 35.72 -13.22
CA THR A 42 -0.56 36.28 -14.52
C THR A 42 -0.41 37.80 -14.50
N ALA A 43 -1.22 38.52 -13.74
CA ALA A 43 -1.15 39.99 -13.67
C ALA A 43 0.09 40.53 -12.94
N TRP A 44 0.68 39.74 -12.04
CA TRP A 44 1.80 40.15 -11.18
C TRP A 44 3.03 39.24 -11.27
N ASP A 45 3.12 38.41 -12.32
CA ASP A 45 4.22 37.46 -12.58
C ASP A 45 4.60 36.60 -11.36
N LEU A 46 3.59 36.12 -10.64
CA LEU A 46 3.79 35.30 -9.44
C LEU A 46 3.99 33.84 -9.83
N THR A 47 4.74 33.11 -8.99
CA THR A 47 4.90 31.66 -9.14
C THR A 47 3.52 30.99 -9.16
N PRO A 48 3.13 30.28 -10.25
CA PRO A 48 1.78 29.74 -10.36
C PRO A 48 1.47 28.72 -9.26
N MET A 49 0.32 28.87 -8.61
CA MET A 49 -0.17 27.86 -7.66
C MET A 49 -0.35 26.52 -8.38
N SER A 50 -0.22 25.42 -7.62
CA SER A 50 -0.52 24.09 -8.14
C SER A 50 -1.88 24.03 -8.82
N LEU A 51 -1.96 23.26 -9.91
CA LEU A 51 -3.24 22.90 -10.52
C LEU A 51 -4.17 22.31 -9.43
N LEU A 52 -5.49 22.49 -9.59
CA LEU A 52 -6.48 21.91 -8.68
C LEU A 52 -6.51 20.38 -8.86
N ASP A 53 -5.49 19.70 -8.36
CA ASP A 53 -5.25 18.29 -8.59
C ASP A 53 -6.15 17.42 -7.71
N ARG A 54 -7.31 17.05 -8.28
CA ARG A 54 -8.28 16.14 -7.68
C ARG A 54 -7.86 14.67 -7.74
N THR A 55 -6.68 14.37 -8.29
CA THR A 55 -6.12 13.00 -8.38
C THR A 55 -5.23 12.65 -7.19
N ALA A 56 -4.78 13.63 -6.41
CA ALA A 56 -4.02 13.41 -5.18
C ALA A 56 -4.78 12.53 -4.17
N ARG A 57 -4.03 11.77 -3.35
CA ARG A 57 -4.62 11.00 -2.24
C ARG A 57 -5.28 11.97 -1.25
N ARG A 58 -6.52 11.69 -0.86
CA ARG A 58 -7.16 12.41 0.25
C ARG A 58 -6.46 12.02 1.55
N ALA A 59 -5.57 12.88 2.01
CA ALA A 59 -4.97 12.79 3.34
C ALA A 59 -6.08 12.84 4.41
N PRO A 60 -5.90 12.15 5.55
CA PRO A 60 -6.79 12.31 6.69
C PRO A 60 -6.70 13.73 7.26
N VAL A 61 -7.83 14.25 7.75
CA VAL A 61 -7.87 15.56 8.42
C VAL A 61 -7.21 15.48 9.80
N THR A 62 -6.79 16.62 10.36
CA THR A 62 -6.06 16.68 11.64
C THR A 62 -6.75 15.89 12.75
N GLY A 63 -8.06 16.06 12.94
CA GLY A 63 -8.83 15.30 13.93
C GLY A 63 -8.91 13.79 13.68
N GLU A 64 -8.79 13.31 12.43
CA GLU A 64 -8.69 11.87 12.12
C GLU A 64 -7.32 11.31 12.54
N ARG A 65 -6.24 12.10 12.37
CA ARG A 65 -4.88 11.76 12.84
C ARG A 65 -4.77 11.77 14.36
N GLU A 66 -5.27 12.82 15.01
CA GLU A 66 -5.29 12.93 16.49
C GLU A 66 -6.14 11.82 17.12
N LYS A 67 -7.24 11.43 16.49
CA LYS A 67 -8.04 10.28 16.93
C LYS A 67 -7.27 8.96 16.80
N ALA A 68 -6.45 8.79 15.78
CA ALA A 68 -5.58 7.62 15.64
C ALA A 68 -4.48 7.60 16.71
N ALA A 69 -3.79 8.74 16.90
CA ALA A 69 -2.72 8.90 17.89
C ALA A 69 -3.22 8.63 19.33
N ARG A 70 -4.36 9.22 19.73
CA ARG A 70 -5.00 8.96 21.04
C ARG A 70 -5.41 7.51 21.28
N ARG A 71 -5.43 6.68 20.23
CA ARG A 71 -5.77 5.26 20.27
C ARG A 71 -4.57 4.33 20.07
N GLY A 72 -3.35 4.88 19.98
CA GLY A 72 -2.14 4.11 19.68
C GLY A 72 -2.15 3.46 18.28
N LEU A 73 -2.92 3.99 17.33
CA LEU A 73 -3.01 3.46 15.96
C LEU A 73 -1.97 4.14 15.06
N THR A 74 -1.28 3.35 14.24
CA THR A 74 -0.23 3.81 13.31
C THR A 74 -0.78 4.50 12.05
N GLU A 75 -2.02 4.22 11.67
CA GLU A 75 -2.73 4.86 10.56
C GLU A 75 -4.15 5.25 11.00
N SER A 76 -4.73 6.27 10.36
CA SER A 76 -6.09 6.69 10.67
C SER A 76 -7.15 5.76 10.05
N ALA A 77 -8.36 5.76 10.60
CA ALA A 77 -9.45 4.89 10.14
C ALA A 77 -9.73 5.02 8.63
N ARG A 78 -9.68 6.25 8.10
CA ARG A 78 -9.81 6.55 6.66
C ARG A 78 -8.75 5.83 5.83
N GLU A 79 -7.52 5.75 6.31
CA GLU A 79 -6.39 5.19 5.58
C GLU A 79 -6.43 3.66 5.56
N SER A 80 -6.73 3.04 6.71
CA SER A 80 -7.04 1.60 6.77
C SER A 80 -8.19 1.23 5.82
N LEU A 81 -9.26 2.03 5.81
CA LEU A 81 -10.40 1.81 4.92
C LEU A 81 -10.04 2.01 3.45
N GLN A 82 -9.31 3.07 3.08
CA GLN A 82 -8.81 3.26 1.71
C GLN A 82 -7.99 2.05 1.25
N ARG A 83 -7.04 1.58 2.08
CA ARG A 83 -6.17 0.44 1.78
C ARG A 83 -6.97 -0.85 1.61
N THR A 84 -7.79 -1.23 2.59
CA THR A 84 -8.59 -2.47 2.53
C THR A 84 -9.61 -2.45 1.39
N VAL A 85 -10.25 -1.30 1.13
CA VAL A 85 -11.18 -1.15 0.00
C VAL A 85 -10.47 -1.27 -1.35
N ARG A 86 -9.25 -0.70 -1.51
CA ARG A 86 -8.42 -0.93 -2.70
C ARG A 86 -8.04 -2.39 -2.88
N GLU A 87 -7.60 -3.05 -1.80
CA GLU A 87 -7.24 -4.46 -1.80
C GLU A 87 -8.41 -5.38 -2.17
N ALA A 88 -9.65 -5.04 -1.76
CA ALA A 88 -10.86 -5.75 -2.20
C ALA A 88 -11.21 -5.43 -3.68
N ALA A 89 -11.22 -4.15 -4.06
CA ALA A 89 -11.61 -3.70 -5.39
C ALA A 89 -10.67 -4.20 -6.51
N ALA A 90 -9.36 -4.29 -6.25
CA ALA A 90 -8.37 -4.79 -7.21
C ALA A 90 -8.50 -6.31 -7.49
N ARG A 91 -9.21 -7.05 -6.63
CA ARG A 91 -9.43 -8.50 -6.75
C ARG A 91 -10.87 -8.87 -7.13
N ALA A 92 -11.81 -7.95 -7.03
CA ALA A 92 -13.21 -8.22 -7.28
C ALA A 92 -13.50 -8.52 -8.77
N ALA A 93 -14.21 -9.60 -9.04
CA ALA A 93 -14.77 -9.91 -10.35
C ALA A 93 -16.13 -9.23 -10.58
N THR A 94 -16.91 -9.00 -9.51
CA THR A 94 -18.27 -8.46 -9.55
C THR A 94 -18.54 -7.56 -8.34
N ALA A 95 -19.69 -6.87 -8.33
CA ALA A 95 -20.11 -6.06 -7.17
C ALA A 95 -20.35 -6.92 -5.92
N THR A 96 -20.93 -8.11 -6.09
CA THR A 96 -21.14 -9.07 -5.00
C THR A 96 -19.80 -9.56 -4.43
N ASP A 97 -18.86 -9.98 -5.30
CA ASP A 97 -17.51 -10.41 -4.89
C ASP A 97 -16.76 -9.28 -4.16
N PHE A 98 -16.87 -8.04 -4.64
CA PHE A 98 -16.34 -6.86 -3.95
C PHE A 98 -16.91 -6.70 -2.54
N LEU A 99 -18.24 -6.72 -2.39
CA LEU A 99 -18.91 -6.52 -1.09
C LEU A 99 -18.64 -7.67 -0.11
N THR A 100 -18.54 -8.91 -0.60
CA THR A 100 -18.14 -10.08 0.19
C THR A 100 -16.69 -9.91 0.69
N ARG A 101 -15.73 -9.58 -0.18
CA ARG A 101 -14.34 -9.36 0.22
C ARG A 101 -14.15 -8.24 1.24
N LEU A 102 -14.99 -7.20 1.22
CA LEU A 102 -15.00 -6.17 2.28
C LEU A 102 -15.44 -6.74 3.64
N ARG A 103 -16.47 -7.61 3.66
CA ARG A 103 -16.95 -8.29 4.87
C ARG A 103 -15.91 -9.27 5.41
N ASP A 104 -15.30 -10.07 4.52
CA ASP A 104 -14.23 -11.02 4.87
C ASP A 104 -12.98 -10.31 5.44
N ALA A 105 -12.70 -9.09 4.97
CA ALA A 105 -11.67 -8.21 5.53
C ALA A 105 -12.08 -7.55 6.87
N GLY A 106 -13.19 -7.98 7.49
CA GLY A 106 -13.67 -7.52 8.78
C GLY A 106 -14.33 -6.14 8.77
N LEU A 107 -14.66 -5.58 7.60
CA LEU A 107 -15.33 -4.28 7.52
C LEU A 107 -16.85 -4.42 7.72
N ARG A 108 -17.45 -3.44 8.38
CA ARG A 108 -18.90 -3.24 8.30
C ARG A 108 -19.21 -2.65 6.93
N VAL A 109 -20.16 -3.23 6.22
CA VAL A 109 -20.58 -2.82 4.87
C VAL A 109 -22.05 -2.43 4.92
N ARG A 110 -22.39 -1.26 4.36
CA ARG A 110 -23.76 -0.81 4.11
C ARG A 110 -23.90 -0.57 2.62
N GLU A 111 -24.83 -1.27 2.00
CA GLU A 111 -25.18 -1.10 0.60
C GLU A 111 -26.14 0.10 0.44
N HIS A 112 -26.11 0.72 -0.74
CA HIS A 112 -27.09 1.73 -1.15
C HIS A 112 -27.67 1.25 -2.49
N HIS A 113 -28.99 1.33 -2.59
CA HIS A 113 -29.75 0.91 -3.75
C HIS A 113 -30.56 2.13 -4.24
N ASP A 114 -30.72 2.23 -5.56
CA ASP A 114 -31.60 3.22 -6.17
C ASP A 114 -33.09 2.85 -6.01
N GLU A 115 -33.97 3.69 -6.54
CA GLU A 115 -35.43 3.52 -6.52
C GLU A 115 -35.90 2.22 -7.21
N ASN A 116 -35.07 1.64 -8.08
CA ASN A 116 -35.34 0.37 -8.77
C ASN A 116 -34.71 -0.84 -8.04
N GLY A 117 -34.11 -0.63 -6.87
CA GLY A 117 -33.40 -1.65 -6.11
C GLY A 117 -32.01 -2.00 -6.66
N ALA A 118 -31.49 -1.28 -7.65
CA ALA A 118 -30.17 -1.57 -8.22
C ALA A 118 -29.06 -0.93 -7.36
N LEU A 119 -27.98 -1.68 -7.10
CA LEU A 119 -26.86 -1.20 -6.28
C LEU A 119 -26.17 -0.02 -6.98
N ASP A 120 -26.24 1.17 -6.39
CA ASP A 120 -25.65 2.42 -6.92
C ASP A 120 -24.52 2.96 -6.01
N GLY A 121 -24.49 2.55 -4.74
CA GLY A 121 -23.49 2.99 -3.77
C GLY A 121 -23.19 1.98 -2.66
N TYR A 122 -22.20 2.32 -1.85
CA TYR A 122 -21.86 1.59 -0.63
C TYR A 122 -21.13 2.51 0.36
N ALA A 123 -21.17 2.13 1.64
CA ALA A 123 -20.37 2.70 2.70
C ALA A 123 -19.71 1.61 3.55
N VAL A 124 -18.54 1.93 4.11
CA VAL A 124 -17.77 1.06 4.99
C VAL A 124 -17.45 1.73 6.32
N ALA A 125 -17.32 0.94 7.37
CA ALA A 125 -16.83 1.37 8.68
C ALA A 125 -15.91 0.29 9.29
N LEU A 126 -14.86 0.71 10.00
CA LEU A 126 -14.11 -0.19 10.86
C LEU A 126 -14.98 -0.54 12.08
N PRO A 127 -15.10 -1.81 12.51
CA PRO A 127 -15.91 -2.17 13.68
C PRO A 127 -15.53 -1.43 14.97
N GLY A 128 -14.24 -1.11 15.10
CA GLY A 128 -13.66 -0.35 16.20
C GLY A 128 -13.60 1.17 15.98
N ASP A 129 -14.00 1.74 14.83
CA ASP A 129 -14.04 3.19 14.67
C ASP A 129 -15.45 3.76 14.87
N ARG A 130 -15.60 4.51 15.97
CA ARG A 130 -16.91 4.96 16.46
C ARG A 130 -16.91 6.45 16.82
N ALA A 131 -18.08 7.05 16.70
CA ALA A 131 -18.43 8.39 17.15
C ALA A 131 -19.28 8.31 18.44
N ASP A 132 -19.72 9.47 18.95
CA ASP A 132 -20.72 9.61 20.01
C ASP A 132 -20.48 8.66 21.20
N HIS A 133 -19.32 8.84 21.83
CA HIS A 133 -18.83 8.05 22.98
C HIS A 133 -18.80 6.52 22.77
N GLY A 134 -18.72 6.05 21.51
CA GLY A 134 -18.60 4.62 21.19
C GLY A 134 -19.91 3.95 20.77
N SER A 135 -21.02 4.69 20.69
CA SER A 135 -22.31 4.14 20.25
C SER A 135 -22.34 3.89 18.73
N ARG A 136 -22.10 4.91 17.92
CA ARG A 136 -22.29 4.93 16.45
C ARG A 136 -21.02 4.56 15.67
N PRO A 137 -21.04 3.64 14.69
CA PRO A 137 -19.94 3.44 13.74
C PRO A 137 -19.70 4.67 12.85
N VAL A 138 -18.44 4.99 12.56
CA VAL A 138 -18.09 6.05 11.60
C VAL A 138 -18.11 5.48 10.18
N TRP A 139 -19.08 5.90 9.38
CA TRP A 139 -19.28 5.44 8.01
C TRP A 139 -18.63 6.35 6.98
N PHE A 140 -17.92 5.76 6.02
CA PHE A 140 -17.37 6.44 4.86
C PHE A 140 -17.95 5.81 3.58
N SER A 141 -18.60 6.60 2.74
CA SER A 141 -18.97 6.13 1.39
C SER A 141 -17.73 6.00 0.51
N GLY A 142 -17.76 5.11 -0.49
CA GLY A 142 -16.64 4.93 -1.42
C GLY A 142 -16.12 6.25 -2.02
N ARG A 143 -17.05 7.12 -2.47
CA ARG A 143 -16.73 8.47 -3.01
C ARG A 143 -16.12 9.41 -1.96
N THR A 144 -16.44 9.26 -0.66
CA THR A 144 -15.80 10.06 0.41
C THR A 144 -14.39 9.58 0.73
N LEU A 145 -14.11 8.27 0.64
CA LEU A 145 -12.76 7.71 0.81
C LEU A 145 -11.81 8.21 -0.29
N ALA A 146 -12.17 7.99 -1.56
CA ALA A 146 -11.46 8.52 -2.73
C ALA A 146 -12.36 8.50 -3.99
N TYR A 147 -12.02 9.30 -5.00
CA TYR A 147 -12.79 9.36 -6.25
C TYR A 147 -12.88 7.99 -6.95
N ASP A 148 -11.75 7.29 -7.05
CA ASP A 148 -11.61 5.99 -7.69
C ASP A 148 -12.20 4.81 -6.89
N LEU A 149 -12.68 5.07 -5.67
CA LEU A 149 -13.38 4.11 -4.81
C LEU A 149 -14.91 4.31 -4.83
N SER A 150 -15.44 5.18 -5.68
CA SER A 150 -16.88 5.19 -5.96
C SER A 150 -17.32 3.92 -6.70
N LEU A 151 -18.55 3.42 -6.47
CA LEU A 151 -19.01 2.17 -7.07
C LEU A 151 -18.89 2.11 -8.62
N PRO A 152 -19.19 3.19 -9.39
CA PRO A 152 -18.92 3.18 -10.83
C PRO A 152 -17.44 2.99 -11.18
N ARG A 153 -16.52 3.64 -10.45
CA ARG A 153 -15.07 3.48 -10.65
C ARG A 153 -14.52 2.13 -10.18
N ILE A 154 -15.24 1.44 -9.30
CA ILE A 154 -14.95 0.04 -8.92
C ILE A 154 -15.48 -0.93 -9.99
N ARG A 155 -16.67 -0.68 -10.55
CA ARG A 155 -17.22 -1.45 -11.69
C ARG A 155 -16.28 -1.47 -12.90
N GLU A 156 -15.56 -0.38 -13.16
CA GLU A 156 -14.51 -0.33 -14.19
C GLU A 156 -13.35 -1.33 -13.97
N ARG A 157 -13.09 -1.75 -12.72
CA ARG A 157 -12.02 -2.71 -12.37
C ARG A 157 -12.44 -4.15 -12.62
N PHE A 158 -13.74 -4.44 -12.56
CA PHE A 158 -14.26 -5.76 -12.85
C PHE A 158 -13.84 -6.22 -14.25
N HIS A 159 -13.68 -7.53 -14.41
CA HIS A 159 -13.43 -8.16 -15.70
C HIS A 159 -14.08 -9.55 -15.64
N PRO A 160 -15.01 -9.88 -16.56
CA PRO A 160 -15.88 -11.05 -16.39
C PRO A 160 -15.08 -12.35 -16.26
N THR A 161 -14.07 -12.49 -17.11
CA THR A 161 -13.17 -13.63 -17.14
C THR A 161 -11.78 -13.12 -17.50
N VAL A 162 -10.80 -13.50 -16.70
CA VAL A 162 -9.42 -13.62 -17.17
C VAL A 162 -9.01 -15.01 -16.76
N ALA A 163 -8.78 -15.89 -17.75
CA ALA A 163 -8.34 -17.25 -17.46
C ALA A 163 -7.09 -17.19 -16.57
N PRO A 164 -6.98 -18.04 -15.53
CA PRO A 164 -5.82 -18.07 -14.65
C PRO A 164 -4.54 -18.16 -15.48
N ALA A 165 -3.82 -17.04 -15.54
CA ALA A 165 -2.56 -16.99 -16.27
C ALA A 165 -1.51 -17.76 -15.45
N ASP A 166 -0.73 -18.58 -16.14
CA ASP A 166 0.45 -19.19 -15.55
C ASP A 166 1.34 -18.11 -14.91
N LEU A 167 1.69 -18.32 -13.64
CA LEU A 167 2.57 -17.47 -12.84
C LEU A 167 3.93 -17.28 -13.54
N ALA A 168 4.46 -18.33 -14.17
CA ALA A 168 5.72 -18.27 -14.90
C ALA A 168 5.66 -17.30 -16.08
N ARG A 169 4.46 -17.01 -16.62
CA ARG A 169 4.24 -16.03 -17.69
C ARG A 169 3.74 -14.67 -17.18
N ALA A 170 3.62 -14.44 -15.87
CA ALA A 170 3.16 -13.16 -15.34
C ALA A 170 4.17 -12.04 -15.63
N HIS A 171 5.46 -12.24 -15.35
CA HIS A 171 6.49 -11.21 -15.62
C HIS A 171 6.58 -10.87 -17.12
N THR A 172 6.45 -11.86 -18.01
CA THR A 172 6.49 -11.64 -19.47
C THR A 172 5.33 -10.77 -19.93
N ARG A 173 4.10 -11.07 -19.48
CA ARG A 173 2.92 -10.24 -19.78
C ARG A 173 3.03 -8.82 -19.24
N ILE A 174 3.65 -8.63 -18.08
CA ILE A 174 3.92 -7.29 -17.53
C ILE A 174 4.86 -6.50 -18.46
N ARG A 175 5.91 -7.14 -19.01
CA ARG A 175 6.83 -6.51 -19.99
C ARG A 175 6.18 -6.22 -21.35
N GLU A 176 5.37 -7.15 -21.85
CA GLU A 176 4.57 -6.98 -23.06
C GLU A 176 3.62 -5.77 -22.90
N ALA A 177 2.92 -5.69 -21.76
CA ALA A 177 2.03 -4.57 -21.42
C ALA A 177 2.78 -3.24 -21.25
N ALA A 178 3.96 -3.24 -20.62
CA ALA A 178 4.82 -2.06 -20.50
C ALA A 178 5.23 -1.52 -21.88
N THR A 179 5.62 -2.43 -22.78
CA THR A 179 6.03 -2.11 -24.16
C THR A 179 4.88 -1.52 -24.97
N LEU A 180 3.65 -1.98 -24.75
CA LEU A 180 2.45 -1.41 -25.38
C LEU A 180 2.08 -0.04 -24.78
N LEU A 181 2.14 0.10 -23.45
CA LEU A 181 1.80 1.33 -22.73
C LEU A 181 2.64 2.54 -23.18
N THR A 182 3.92 2.37 -23.51
CA THR A 182 4.75 3.48 -24.02
C THR A 182 4.24 4.10 -25.33
N ARG A 183 3.39 3.38 -26.08
CA ARG A 183 2.81 3.81 -27.36
C ARG A 183 1.30 4.09 -27.28
N ALA A 184 0.68 3.92 -26.11
CA ALA A 184 -0.77 3.98 -25.95
C ALA A 184 -1.33 5.41 -26.06
N GLY A 185 -2.51 5.56 -26.66
CA GLY A 185 -3.23 6.83 -26.71
C GLY A 185 -3.70 7.31 -25.33
N ARG A 186 -4.22 8.54 -25.25
CA ARG A 186 -4.66 9.16 -23.97
C ARG A 186 -5.67 8.31 -23.19
N ALA A 187 -6.70 7.81 -23.85
CA ALA A 187 -7.75 7.01 -23.19
C ALA A 187 -7.27 5.58 -22.88
N GLU A 188 -6.46 4.98 -23.75
CA GLU A 188 -5.95 3.61 -23.59
C GLU A 188 -4.95 3.55 -22.43
N GLY A 189 -3.93 4.40 -22.43
CA GLY A 189 -2.94 4.47 -21.36
C GLY A 189 -3.57 4.81 -20.00
N ALA A 190 -4.61 5.65 -19.96
CA ALA A 190 -5.38 5.88 -18.74
C ALA A 190 -6.05 4.61 -18.18
N GLY A 191 -6.45 3.68 -19.07
CA GLY A 191 -6.97 2.36 -18.72
C GLY A 191 -5.89 1.36 -18.33
N ASP A 192 -4.75 1.39 -19.01
CA ASP A 192 -3.60 0.52 -18.76
C ASP A 192 -2.92 0.85 -17.42
N VAL A 193 -2.61 2.12 -17.17
CA VAL A 193 -2.02 2.62 -15.91
C VAL A 193 -2.95 2.34 -14.72
N ALA A 194 -4.27 2.45 -14.91
CA ALA A 194 -5.23 2.05 -13.86
C ALA A 194 -5.15 0.56 -13.52
N ALA A 195 -4.98 -0.32 -14.52
CA ALA A 195 -4.81 -1.76 -14.30
C ALA A 195 -3.44 -2.12 -13.71
N LEU A 196 -2.38 -1.39 -14.05
CA LEU A 196 -1.07 -1.49 -13.39
C LEU A 196 -1.16 -1.12 -11.90
N GLY A 197 -1.97 -0.12 -11.55
CA GLY A 197 -2.26 0.22 -10.14
C GLY A 197 -2.93 -0.92 -9.37
N ASP A 198 -3.94 -1.57 -9.96
CA ASP A 198 -4.56 -2.77 -9.37
C ASP A 198 -3.57 -3.93 -9.24
N LEU A 199 -2.71 -4.16 -10.25
CA LEU A 199 -1.64 -5.15 -10.22
C LEU A 199 -0.65 -4.92 -9.07
N LEU A 200 -0.21 -3.68 -8.83
CA LEU A 200 0.68 -3.34 -7.71
C LEU A 200 0.03 -3.62 -6.35
N VAL A 201 -1.27 -3.31 -6.19
CA VAL A 201 -2.04 -3.63 -4.98
C VAL A 201 -2.16 -5.15 -4.77
N VAL A 202 -2.36 -5.92 -5.85
CA VAL A 202 -2.41 -7.39 -5.75
C VAL A 202 -1.05 -7.97 -5.38
N ALA A 203 0.01 -7.56 -6.09
CA ALA A 203 1.39 -7.95 -5.83
C ALA A 203 1.79 -7.68 -4.36
N ALA A 204 1.45 -6.50 -3.83
CA ALA A 204 1.74 -6.09 -2.47
C ALA A 204 1.20 -7.06 -1.41
N ALA A 205 -0.05 -7.54 -1.52
CA ALA A 205 -0.58 -8.46 -0.51
C ALA A 205 -0.18 -9.93 -0.73
N THR A 206 0.27 -10.30 -1.93
CA THR A 206 0.85 -11.64 -2.22
C THR A 206 2.36 -11.72 -1.94
N ALA A 207 3.00 -10.60 -1.62
CA ALA A 207 4.45 -10.50 -1.49
C ALA A 207 5.04 -11.21 -0.25
N PRO A 208 6.27 -11.74 -0.35
CA PRO A 208 7.07 -12.17 0.79
C PRO A 208 7.25 -11.03 1.82
N THR A 209 7.29 -11.37 3.10
CA THR A 209 7.30 -10.40 4.20
C THR A 209 8.44 -9.38 4.10
N VAL A 210 9.63 -9.80 3.62
CA VAL A 210 10.83 -8.96 3.44
C VAL A 210 10.58 -7.73 2.56
N VAL A 211 9.83 -7.89 1.46
CA VAL A 211 9.57 -6.82 0.47
C VAL A 211 8.15 -6.26 0.54
N ARG A 212 7.26 -6.87 1.34
CA ARG A 212 5.83 -6.52 1.41
C ARG A 212 5.58 -5.04 1.71
N ASN A 213 6.26 -4.49 2.71
CA ASN A 213 6.06 -3.10 3.12
C ASN A 213 6.50 -2.14 2.00
N GLN A 214 7.57 -2.47 1.31
CA GLN A 214 8.11 -1.68 0.21
C GLN A 214 7.19 -1.68 -1.02
N ILE A 215 6.64 -2.85 -1.40
CA ILE A 215 5.67 -2.94 -2.51
C ILE A 215 4.34 -2.27 -2.12
N ARG A 216 3.93 -2.32 -0.84
CA ARG A 216 2.79 -1.53 -0.33
C ARG A 216 3.03 -0.03 -0.46
N ALA A 217 4.20 0.47 -0.10
CA ALA A 217 4.57 1.86 -0.27
C ALA A 217 4.58 2.26 -1.75
N ALA A 218 5.12 1.43 -2.63
CA ALA A 218 5.09 1.65 -4.08
C ALA A 218 3.66 1.73 -4.63
N ALA A 219 2.78 0.79 -4.24
CA ALA A 219 1.37 0.81 -4.64
C ALA A 219 0.64 2.07 -4.12
N ALA A 220 0.94 2.52 -2.90
CA ALA A 220 0.38 3.74 -2.32
C ALA A 220 0.86 5.01 -3.04
N ALA A 221 2.15 5.09 -3.40
CA ALA A 221 2.70 6.18 -4.22
C ALA A 221 2.08 6.20 -5.61
N PHE A 222 1.93 5.03 -6.25
CA PHE A 222 1.34 4.90 -7.58
C PHE A 222 -0.16 5.22 -7.65
N GLU A 223 -0.87 5.35 -6.51
CA GLU A 223 -2.31 5.68 -6.50
C GLU A 223 -2.64 6.92 -7.33
N GLN A 224 -1.81 7.97 -7.24
CA GLN A 224 -2.04 9.21 -7.98
C GLN A 224 -1.80 9.03 -9.49
N ALA A 225 -0.78 8.26 -9.88
CA ALA A 225 -0.55 7.88 -11.28
C ALA A 225 -1.73 7.11 -11.88
N SER A 226 -2.30 6.16 -11.13
CA SER A 226 -3.48 5.38 -11.52
C SER A 226 -4.75 6.20 -11.76
N ARG A 227 -4.79 7.44 -11.26
CA ARG A 227 -5.91 8.39 -11.39
C ARG A 227 -5.65 9.40 -12.51
N THR A 228 -5.37 8.92 -13.71
CA THR A 228 -5.25 9.82 -14.88
C THR A 228 -6.55 10.62 -15.09
N PRO A 229 -6.48 11.95 -15.33
CA PRO A 229 -7.64 12.77 -15.72
C PRO A 229 -8.28 12.31 -17.04
N GLY A 230 -9.58 12.56 -17.20
CA GLY A 230 -10.32 12.34 -18.46
C GLY A 230 -11.01 10.97 -18.58
N THR A 231 -11.29 10.58 -19.83
CA THR A 231 -11.87 9.28 -20.19
C THR A 231 -10.81 8.19 -20.22
N ARG A 232 -11.21 6.94 -20.00
CA ARG A 232 -10.34 5.77 -20.08
C ARG A 232 -11.01 4.65 -20.87
N THR A 233 -10.23 3.92 -21.65
CA THR A 233 -10.69 2.70 -22.32
C THR A 233 -10.66 1.54 -21.32
N LEU A 234 -11.72 0.73 -21.27
CA LEU A 234 -11.80 -0.41 -20.34
C LEU A 234 -11.32 -1.74 -20.95
N HIS A 235 -10.99 -1.71 -22.24
CA HIS A 235 -10.47 -2.80 -23.07
C HIS A 235 -9.07 -2.44 -23.59
N GLY A 236 -8.32 -3.42 -24.09
CA GLY A 236 -6.96 -3.24 -24.61
C GLY A 236 -6.00 -4.33 -24.13
N THR A 237 -5.02 -4.67 -24.96
CA THR A 237 -4.11 -5.80 -24.73
C THR A 237 -3.23 -5.60 -23.48
N ALA A 238 -2.68 -4.39 -23.28
CA ALA A 238 -1.85 -4.06 -22.11
C ALA A 238 -2.65 -4.16 -20.81
N ARG A 239 -3.81 -3.51 -20.72
CA ARG A 239 -4.79 -3.66 -19.64
C ARG A 239 -5.16 -5.11 -19.36
N ALA A 240 -5.42 -5.92 -20.40
CA ALA A 240 -5.73 -7.34 -20.25
C ALA A 240 -4.53 -8.13 -19.66
N HIS A 241 -3.31 -7.85 -20.12
CA HIS A 241 -2.08 -8.45 -19.60
C HIS A 241 -1.77 -8.06 -18.14
N PHE A 242 -1.98 -6.79 -17.73
CA PHE A 242 -1.86 -6.39 -16.33
C PHE A 242 -2.91 -7.09 -15.45
N LYS A 243 -4.19 -7.15 -15.89
CA LYS A 243 -5.25 -7.88 -15.15
C LYS A 243 -4.98 -9.39 -15.08
N ALA A 244 -4.47 -10.01 -16.15
CA ALA A 244 -4.08 -11.43 -16.16
C ALA A 244 -2.94 -11.71 -15.17
N SER A 245 -1.94 -10.83 -15.13
CA SER A 245 -0.82 -10.95 -14.20
C SER A 245 -1.28 -10.79 -12.75
N ALA A 246 -2.22 -9.88 -12.47
CA ALA A 246 -2.81 -9.74 -11.14
C ALA A 246 -3.55 -11.02 -10.71
N ARG A 247 -4.37 -11.60 -11.60
CA ARG A 247 -5.06 -12.88 -11.35
C ARG A 247 -4.09 -14.04 -11.12
N ALA A 248 -2.99 -14.12 -11.89
CA ALA A 248 -1.93 -15.11 -11.69
C ALA A 248 -1.32 -15.02 -10.28
N LEU A 249 -0.98 -13.81 -9.82
CA LEU A 249 -0.43 -13.58 -8.48
C LEU A 249 -1.42 -13.94 -7.37
N GLU A 250 -2.71 -13.62 -7.54
CA GLU A 250 -3.77 -13.96 -6.58
C GLU A 250 -3.96 -15.48 -6.43
N HIS A 251 -3.98 -16.23 -7.54
CA HIS A 251 -4.28 -17.66 -7.56
C HIS A 251 -3.06 -18.57 -7.42
N ALA A 252 -1.84 -18.04 -7.52
CA ALA A 252 -0.61 -18.81 -7.35
C ALA A 252 -0.63 -19.64 -6.04
N PRO A 253 -0.42 -20.96 -6.07
CA PRO A 253 -0.32 -21.75 -4.84
C PRO A 253 0.89 -21.28 -4.01
N ARG A 254 0.81 -21.40 -2.68
CA ARG A 254 1.88 -20.94 -1.77
C ARG A 254 3.25 -21.57 -2.09
N THR A 255 3.27 -22.78 -2.64
CA THR A 255 4.45 -23.48 -3.14
C THR A 255 5.01 -22.88 -4.43
N ALA A 256 4.19 -22.47 -5.40
CA ALA A 256 4.64 -21.79 -6.61
C ALA A 256 5.10 -20.34 -6.34
N ARG A 257 4.52 -19.67 -5.33
CA ARG A 257 5.11 -18.44 -4.75
C ARG A 257 6.47 -18.68 -4.09
N GLY A 258 6.85 -19.94 -3.90
CA GLY A 258 8.13 -20.41 -3.37
C GLY A 258 9.26 -20.55 -4.41
N GLY A 259 9.12 -19.98 -5.62
CA GLY A 259 10.18 -19.93 -6.65
C GLY A 259 11.46 -19.14 -6.28
N GLY A 260 11.70 -18.94 -4.98
CA GLY A 260 12.88 -18.30 -4.41
C GLY A 260 12.98 -16.79 -4.67
N ALA A 261 14.07 -16.22 -4.17
CA ALA A 261 14.46 -14.85 -4.47
C ALA A 261 14.53 -14.55 -5.99
N PRO A 262 14.99 -15.46 -6.90
CA PRO A 262 15.06 -15.16 -8.33
C PRO A 262 13.69 -14.87 -8.98
N ALA A 263 12.64 -15.62 -8.63
CA ALA A 263 11.30 -15.38 -9.17
C ALA A 263 10.71 -14.05 -8.67
N VAL A 264 10.93 -13.73 -7.39
CA VAL A 264 10.51 -12.46 -6.77
C VAL A 264 11.25 -11.28 -7.41
N LEU A 265 12.56 -11.41 -7.62
CA LEU A 265 13.39 -10.40 -8.28
C LEU A 265 12.95 -10.18 -9.74
N THR A 266 12.68 -11.26 -10.49
CA THR A 266 12.20 -11.18 -11.88
C THR A 266 10.85 -10.46 -11.98
N LEU A 267 9.93 -10.73 -11.06
CA LEU A 267 8.66 -10.01 -10.96
C LEU A 267 8.87 -8.52 -10.61
N LEU A 268 9.73 -8.22 -9.65
CA LEU A 268 10.03 -6.85 -9.23
C LEU A 268 10.64 -6.02 -10.37
N ILE A 269 11.58 -6.58 -11.12
CA ILE A 269 12.18 -5.92 -12.29
C ILE A 269 11.10 -5.64 -13.35
N ALA A 270 10.24 -6.62 -13.66
CA ALA A 270 9.14 -6.39 -14.61
C ALA A 270 8.14 -5.31 -14.13
N LEU A 271 7.88 -5.21 -12.83
CA LEU A 271 7.05 -4.14 -12.26
C LEU A 271 7.75 -2.77 -12.33
N VAL A 272 9.07 -2.70 -12.15
CA VAL A 272 9.85 -1.46 -12.37
C VAL A 272 9.73 -1.01 -13.83
N GLU A 273 9.97 -1.90 -14.79
CA GLU A 273 9.83 -1.62 -16.23
C GLU A 273 8.42 -1.11 -16.59
N ALA A 274 7.36 -1.69 -16.02
CA ALA A 274 5.99 -1.25 -16.24
C ALA A 274 5.68 0.13 -15.64
N VAL A 275 6.21 0.44 -14.45
CA VAL A 275 6.05 1.77 -13.83
C VAL A 275 6.90 2.83 -14.54
N GLU A 276 8.07 2.47 -15.07
CA GLU A 276 8.86 3.35 -15.94
C GLU A 276 8.16 3.63 -17.27
N ALA A 277 7.49 2.63 -17.88
CA ALA A 277 6.64 2.83 -19.05
C ALA A 277 5.47 3.79 -18.74
N ALA A 278 4.81 3.65 -17.59
CA ALA A 278 3.78 4.59 -17.13
C ALA A 278 4.35 6.01 -16.91
N THR A 279 5.58 6.11 -16.39
CA THR A 279 6.29 7.39 -16.18
C THR A 279 6.58 8.09 -17.52
N ALA A 280 7.07 7.34 -18.53
CA ALA A 280 7.30 7.84 -19.88
C ALA A 280 6.00 8.30 -20.55
N TRP A 281 4.93 7.51 -20.41
CA TRP A 281 3.60 7.85 -20.92
C TRP A 281 3.04 9.12 -20.25
N HIS A 282 3.07 9.23 -18.92
CA HIS A 282 2.63 10.44 -18.21
C HIS A 282 3.40 11.69 -18.65
N ARG A 283 4.71 11.57 -18.88
CA ARG A 283 5.54 12.67 -19.40
C ARG A 283 5.09 13.12 -20.79
N ALA A 284 4.80 12.19 -21.69
CA ALA A 284 4.28 12.47 -23.03
C ALA A 284 2.88 13.11 -23.03
N GLN A 285 2.11 12.97 -21.94
CA GLN A 285 0.80 13.62 -21.75
C GLN A 285 0.86 14.87 -20.86
N HIS A 286 2.06 15.35 -20.46
CA HIS A 286 2.25 16.48 -19.53
C HIS A 286 1.54 16.30 -18.16
N HIS A 287 1.42 15.05 -17.71
CA HIS A 287 0.79 14.68 -16.44
C HIS A 287 1.81 14.71 -15.28
N ASP A 288 2.32 15.89 -14.92
CA ASP A 288 3.47 16.05 -14.01
C ASP A 288 3.31 15.44 -12.62
N ALA A 289 2.13 15.57 -12.02
CA ALA A 289 1.85 15.02 -10.69
C ALA A 289 1.85 13.49 -10.72
N GLN A 290 1.29 12.90 -11.77
CA GLN A 290 1.24 11.47 -12.02
C GLN A 290 2.62 10.90 -12.39
N ASN A 291 3.40 11.65 -13.18
CA ASN A 291 4.80 11.36 -13.51
C ASN A 291 5.67 11.28 -12.24
N ARG A 292 5.57 12.26 -11.32
CA ARG A 292 6.27 12.21 -10.02
C ARG A 292 5.83 11.01 -9.17
N ALA A 293 4.52 10.75 -9.09
CA ALA A 293 3.97 9.62 -8.34
C ALA A 293 4.45 8.25 -8.89
N ALA A 294 4.50 8.10 -10.21
CA ALA A 294 5.03 6.90 -10.87
C ALA A 294 6.55 6.75 -10.62
N ALA A 295 7.33 7.82 -10.76
CA ALA A 295 8.77 7.81 -10.49
C ALA A 295 9.09 7.42 -9.04
N GLN A 296 8.32 7.91 -8.05
CA GLN A 296 8.44 7.52 -6.65
C GLN A 296 8.12 6.03 -6.44
N ALA A 297 7.06 5.52 -7.08
CA ALA A 297 6.73 4.09 -7.02
C ALA A 297 7.83 3.21 -7.63
N ALA A 298 8.46 3.64 -8.74
CA ALA A 298 9.60 2.93 -9.33
C ALA A 298 10.82 2.88 -8.40
N ALA A 299 11.15 3.99 -7.71
CA ALA A 299 12.23 4.02 -6.71
C ALA A 299 11.98 2.98 -5.60
N LEU A 300 10.78 2.99 -5.04
CA LEU A 300 10.39 2.04 -3.99
C LEU A 300 10.47 0.58 -4.47
N LEU A 301 10.07 0.28 -5.72
CA LEU A 301 10.22 -1.07 -6.29
C LEU A 301 11.68 -1.48 -6.53
N ARG A 302 12.57 -0.55 -6.90
CA ARG A 302 14.02 -0.82 -7.02
C ARG A 302 14.67 -1.14 -5.66
N GLU A 303 14.26 -0.45 -4.60
CA GLU A 303 14.66 -0.79 -3.22
C GLU A 303 14.19 -2.21 -2.83
N ALA A 304 12.97 -2.61 -3.19
CA ALA A 304 12.47 -3.97 -2.98
C ALA A 304 13.29 -5.02 -3.76
N ALA A 305 13.71 -4.69 -5.00
CA ALA A 305 14.56 -5.55 -5.81
C ALA A 305 15.96 -5.72 -5.17
N ALA A 306 16.57 -4.64 -4.66
CA ALA A 306 17.85 -4.69 -3.96
C ALA A 306 17.80 -5.58 -2.70
N LEU A 307 16.73 -5.47 -1.89
CA LEU A 307 16.49 -6.35 -0.74
C LEU A 307 16.34 -7.83 -1.10
N THR A 308 15.95 -8.13 -2.35
CA THR A 308 15.80 -9.51 -2.86
C THR A 308 17.10 -10.04 -3.47
N GLY A 309 17.90 -9.17 -4.10
CA GLY A 309 19.17 -9.52 -4.75
C GLY A 309 20.38 -9.59 -3.80
N THR A 310 20.26 -9.04 -2.59
CA THR A 310 21.34 -9.08 -1.60
C THR A 310 21.37 -10.46 -0.92
N PRO A 311 22.45 -11.26 -1.08
CA PRO A 311 22.58 -12.51 -0.33
C PRO A 311 22.63 -12.19 1.17
N PRO A 312 22.13 -13.08 2.06
CA PRO A 312 22.28 -12.88 3.49
C PRO A 312 23.77 -12.72 3.82
N PRO A 313 24.15 -11.82 4.75
CA PRO A 313 25.53 -11.69 5.14
C PRO A 313 26.04 -13.06 5.56
N THR A 314 27.05 -13.56 4.87
CA THR A 314 27.76 -14.75 5.29
C THR A 314 28.15 -14.53 6.74
N ARG A 315 27.64 -15.35 7.65
CA ARG A 315 28.18 -15.42 9.01
C ARG A 315 29.64 -15.78 8.83
N ASN A 316 30.52 -14.79 8.96
CA ASN A 316 31.94 -14.99 8.75
C ASN A 316 32.37 -16.18 9.59
N SER A 317 32.76 -17.25 8.91
CA SER A 317 33.52 -18.33 9.51
C SER A 317 34.67 -17.66 10.23
N ARG A 318 34.65 -17.72 11.57
CA ARG A 318 35.75 -17.17 12.39
C ARG A 318 37.04 -17.65 11.76
N PRO A 319 38.00 -16.77 11.43
CA PRO A 319 39.30 -17.23 10.97
C PRO A 319 39.83 -18.17 12.05
N SER A 320 40.03 -19.44 11.67
CA SER A 320 40.56 -20.44 12.59
C SER A 320 41.92 -19.93 13.04
N ARG A 321 42.01 -19.50 14.30
CA ARG A 321 43.24 -18.91 14.83
C ARG A 321 44.25 -20.04 14.93
N ALA A 322 45.08 -20.18 13.91
CA ALA A 322 46.15 -21.16 13.84
C ALA A 322 47.03 -21.03 15.08
N VAL A 323 46.87 -21.97 16.01
CA VAL A 323 47.73 -22.05 17.19
C VAL A 323 49.05 -22.64 16.73
N PRO A 324 50.20 -21.96 16.92
CA PRO A 324 51.49 -22.52 16.55
C PRO A 324 51.74 -23.79 17.37
N ARG A 325 52.01 -24.91 16.68
CA ARG A 325 52.35 -26.19 17.32
C ARG A 325 53.74 -26.09 17.94
N THR A 326 53.82 -25.82 19.24
CA THR A 326 55.04 -26.05 20.01
C THR A 326 55.29 -27.55 20.11
N VAL A 327 56.31 -28.03 19.39
CA VAL A 327 56.82 -29.39 19.51
C VAL A 327 57.43 -29.54 20.91
N ARG A 328 56.89 -30.45 21.72
CA ARG A 328 57.45 -30.81 23.03
C ARG A 328 58.08 -32.20 22.94
N VAL A 329 59.39 -32.25 22.79
CA VAL A 329 60.19 -33.46 22.98
C VAL A 329 60.60 -33.55 24.46
N THR A 330 60.34 -34.68 25.11
CA THR A 330 61.09 -35.21 26.26
C THR A 330 60.71 -36.70 26.53
N PRO A 331 61.55 -37.49 27.24
CA PRO A 331 61.73 -38.92 26.96
C PRO A 331 60.94 -39.91 27.85
N ALA A 332 61.27 -41.20 27.74
CA ALA A 332 60.52 -42.33 28.26
C ALA A 332 60.87 -42.81 29.69
N ALA A 333 59.84 -43.34 30.36
CA ALA A 333 59.77 -44.44 31.34
C ALA A 333 60.75 -44.54 32.56
N GLY A 334 60.16 -44.54 33.76
CA GLY A 334 60.72 -45.04 35.04
C GLY A 334 59.60 -45.55 35.97
N ARG A 335 59.86 -46.53 36.86
CA ARG A 335 58.84 -47.36 37.55
C ARG A 335 58.44 -46.93 38.98
N GLY A 336 57.15 -47.14 39.29
CA GLY A 336 56.63 -47.69 40.57
C GLY A 336 56.23 -46.71 41.70
N PRO A 337 55.54 -47.17 42.78
CA PRO A 337 54.73 -48.39 42.96
C PRO A 337 53.27 -48.12 43.45
N VAL A 338 52.54 -49.16 43.87
CA VAL A 338 51.09 -49.21 44.18
C VAL A 338 50.75 -48.97 45.66
N VAL A 339 49.63 -48.27 45.97
CA VAL A 339 48.84 -48.42 47.22
C VAL A 339 47.32 -48.28 46.91
N ALA A 340 46.47 -48.94 47.70
CA ALA A 340 45.02 -49.19 47.49
C ALA A 340 44.07 -48.18 48.21
N PRO A 341 42.73 -48.25 48.03
CA PRO A 341 41.77 -47.21 48.44
C PRO A 341 41.00 -47.52 49.76
N PRO A 342 40.16 -46.59 50.25
CA PRO A 342 39.04 -46.94 51.13
C PRO A 342 37.65 -46.46 50.66
N VAL A 343 36.63 -47.12 51.22
CA VAL A 343 35.18 -46.88 51.12
C VAL A 343 34.69 -46.29 52.48
N THR A 344 33.48 -45.76 52.71
CA THR A 344 32.13 -46.07 52.19
C THR A 344 31.13 -44.92 52.46
N ALA A 345 29.91 -45.04 51.88
CA ALA A 345 28.61 -44.70 52.49
C ALA A 345 27.93 -43.33 52.24
N VAL A 346 26.59 -43.44 52.26
CA VAL A 346 25.48 -42.54 51.84
C VAL A 346 24.57 -42.37 53.09
N PRO A 347 23.92 -41.21 53.37
CA PRO A 347 22.50 -41.05 52.99
C PRO A 347 21.97 -39.60 52.72
N PRO A 348 20.83 -39.46 52.00
CA PRO A 348 20.20 -38.17 51.70
C PRO A 348 19.17 -37.73 52.77
N ARG A 349 18.73 -36.45 52.71
CA ARG A 349 17.65 -35.89 53.56
C ARG A 349 16.71 -34.93 52.80
N PRO A 350 15.48 -34.65 53.32
CA PRO A 350 14.28 -34.66 52.48
C PRO A 350 13.60 -33.28 52.22
N HIS A 351 12.57 -33.31 51.38
CA HIS A 351 11.64 -32.20 51.10
C HIS A 351 10.71 -31.86 52.29
N PRO A 352 10.35 -30.59 52.49
CA PRO A 352 9.19 -30.18 53.30
C PRO A 352 7.92 -29.94 52.43
N ASN A 353 6.76 -30.29 52.99
CA ASN A 353 5.41 -30.15 52.41
C ASN A 353 4.80 -28.75 52.76
N PRO A 354 3.72 -28.27 52.08
CA PRO A 354 3.22 -26.91 52.25
C PRO A 354 2.06 -26.77 53.26
N GLY A 355 1.80 -25.54 53.70
CA GLY A 355 0.60 -25.10 54.42
C GLY A 355 0.73 -23.65 54.91
N PRO A 356 -0.32 -23.05 55.48
CA PRO A 356 -1.68 -22.97 54.94
C PRO A 356 -2.16 -21.51 54.77
N HIS A 357 -3.28 -21.30 54.06
CA HIS A 357 -3.99 -20.01 53.99
C HIS A 357 -4.66 -19.64 55.33
N PRO A 358 -4.87 -18.34 55.57
CA PRO A 358 -6.14 -17.89 56.15
C PRO A 358 -6.79 -16.70 55.40
N GLN A 359 -8.12 -16.83 55.25
CA GLN A 359 -9.19 -15.81 55.07
C GLN A 359 -9.02 -14.72 54.00
#